data_AF-A0A392SYW2-F1
#
_entry.id   AF-A0A392SYW2-F1
#
_cell.length_a   1.000
_cell.length_b   1.000
_cell.length_c   1.000
_cell.angle_alpha   90.00
_cell.angle_beta   90.00
_cell.angle_gamma   90.00
#
_symmetry.space_group_name_H-M   'P 1'
#
loop_
_entity.id
_entity.type
_entity.pdbx_description
1 polymer ?
#
loop_
_entity_poly.entity_id
_entity_poly.type
_entity_poly.pdbx_seq_one_letter_code
_entity_poly.pdbx_strand_id
1 'polypeptide(L)'
;AKVLANRLRLVIGSVISESQTAFVENRQILDDILIANEVVDDARKSKKDMMLFKVDFEKAYDSGDWNYLDDVMGMMSFPTLWRKWIKECVRTATAS
;
A
#
# COMPACT_ATOMS: atom_id res chain seq x y z
N ALA A 1 9.22 9.60 -13.83
CA ALA A 1 8.84 8.77 -12.66
C ALA A 1 9.54 9.18 -11.35
N LYS A 2 10.88 9.10 -11.22
CA LYS A 2 11.60 9.26 -9.91
C LYS A 2 11.28 10.54 -9.13
N VAL A 3 11.16 11.68 -9.82
CA VAL A 3 10.78 12.96 -9.18
C VAL A 3 9.40 12.89 -8.53
N LEU A 4 8.43 12.23 -9.18
CA LEU A 4 7.08 12.08 -8.64
C LEU A 4 7.08 11.13 -7.43
N ALA A 5 7.81 10.01 -7.52
CA ALA A 5 7.95 9.06 -6.42
C ALA A 5 8.56 9.72 -5.17
N ASN A 6 9.62 10.52 -5.32
CA ASN A 6 10.25 11.22 -4.21
C ASN A 6 9.31 12.24 -3.54
N ARG A 7 8.46 12.92 -4.33
CA ARG A 7 7.44 13.83 -3.78
C ARG A 7 6.32 13.08 -3.07
N LEU A 8 5.86 11.95 -3.63
CA LEU A 8 4.84 11.11 -3.02
C LEU A 8 5.32 10.55 -1.68
N ARG A 9 6.60 10.16 -1.58
CA ARG A 9 7.21 9.64 -0.34
C ARG A 9 7.00 10.56 0.87
N LEU A 10 6.97 11.88 0.66
CA LEU A 10 6.80 12.87 1.73
C LEU A 10 5.38 12.88 2.32
N VAL A 11 4.39 12.41 1.57
CA VAL A 11 2.96 12.49 1.96
C VAL A 11 2.29 11.12 2.07
N ILE A 12 2.92 10.05 1.56
CA ILE A 12 2.29 8.73 1.49
C ILE A 12 1.91 8.23 2.88
N GLY A 13 2.75 8.46 3.89
CA GLY A 13 2.50 8.04 5.26
C GLY A 13 1.30 8.70 5.94
N SER A 14 0.83 9.85 5.45
CA SER A 14 -0.35 10.54 5.99
C SER A 14 -1.66 10.18 5.27
N VAL A 15 -1.60 9.49 4.13
CA VAL A 15 -2.77 9.11 3.33
C VAL A 15 -3.11 7.62 3.39
N ILE A 16 -2.23 6.80 3.97
CA ILE A 16 -2.42 5.36 4.16
C ILE A 16 -2.52 5.03 5.65
N SER A 17 -3.16 3.91 5.98
CA SER A 17 -3.24 3.40 7.35
C SER A 17 -1.84 3.10 7.91
N GLU A 18 -1.66 3.21 9.22
CA GLU A 18 -0.43 2.79 9.92
C GLU A 18 -0.12 1.30 9.71
N SER A 19 -1.16 0.48 9.51
CA SER A 19 -1.05 -0.95 9.20
C SER A 19 -0.51 -1.26 7.79
N GLN A 20 -0.28 -0.25 6.95
CA GLN A 20 0.29 -0.43 5.61
C GLN A 20 1.79 -0.11 5.66
N THR A 21 2.62 -1.11 5.91
CA THR A 21 4.07 -0.90 6.16
C THR A 21 4.93 -0.99 4.89
N ALA A 22 4.50 -1.79 3.92
CA ALA A 22 5.32 -2.09 2.74
C ALA A 22 5.59 -0.83 1.90
N PHE A 23 6.86 -0.64 1.51
CA PHE A 23 7.34 0.47 0.67
C PHE A 23 7.15 1.88 1.27
N VAL A 24 6.99 1.99 2.58
CA VAL A 24 6.88 3.27 3.30
C VAL A 24 8.17 3.54 4.06
N GLU A 25 8.70 4.75 3.94
CA GLU A 25 9.89 5.16 4.69
C GLU A 25 9.61 5.09 6.20
N ASN A 26 10.58 4.58 6.96
CA ASN A 26 10.47 4.37 8.42
C ASN A 26 9.43 3.34 8.89
N ARG A 27 8.92 2.45 8.01
CA ARG A 27 8.12 1.28 8.41
C ARG A 27 8.85 -0.01 8.06
N GLN A 28 8.98 -0.94 9.00
CA GLN A 28 9.73 -2.18 8.79
C GLN A 28 8.79 -3.38 8.69
N ILE A 29 9.06 -4.27 7.75
CA ILE A 29 8.30 -5.52 7.58
C ILE A 29 8.35 -6.43 8.82
N LEU A 30 9.41 -6.28 9.63
CA LEU A 30 9.59 -7.05 10.86
C LEU A 30 8.57 -6.64 11.93
N ASP A 31 8.10 -5.39 11.92
CA ASP A 31 7.09 -4.91 12.87
C ASP A 31 5.76 -5.66 12.66
N ASP A 32 5.35 -5.86 11.41
CA ASP A 32 4.13 -6.62 11.09
C ASP A 32 4.23 -8.09 11.51
N ILE A 33 5.40 -8.70 11.30
CA ILE A 33 5.65 -10.09 11.71
C ILE A 33 5.59 -10.21 13.24
N LEU A 34 6.14 -9.23 13.96
CA LEU A 34 6.09 -9.19 15.42
C LEU A 34 4.65 -9.06 15.92
N ILE A 35 3.88 -8.09 15.40
CA ILE A 35 2.47 -7.88 15.77
C ILE A 35 1.65 -9.15 15.51
N ALA A 36 1.82 -9.79 14.34
CA ALA A 36 1.10 -11.02 14.02
C ALA A 36 1.44 -12.15 15.00
N ASN A 37 2.72 -12.30 15.36
CA ASN A 37 3.16 -13.31 16.34
C ASN A 37 2.59 -13.05 17.73
N GLU A 38 2.58 -11.81 18.19
CA GLU A 38 2.00 -11.41 19.49
C GLU A 38 0.50 -11.70 19.54
N VAL A 39 -0.24 -11.37 18.48
CA VAL A 39 -1.68 -11.65 18.37
C VAL A 39 -1.95 -13.15 18.47
N VAL A 40 -1.17 -13.99 17.78
CA VAL A 40 -1.30 -15.45 17.84
C VAL A 40 -0.97 -15.99 19.23
N ASP A 41 0.12 -15.50 19.84
CA ASP A 41 0.54 -15.94 21.17
C ASP A 41 -0.49 -15.55 22.25
N ASP A 42 -1.07 -14.35 22.17
CA ASP A 42 -2.12 -13.89 23.07
C ASP A 42 -3.40 -14.72 22.95
N ALA A 43 -3.82 -15.07 21.73
CA ALA A 43 -4.97 -15.96 21.52
C ALA A 43 -4.72 -17.35 22.12
N ARG A 44 -3.50 -17.88 21.93
CA ARG A 44 -3.08 -19.16 22.52
C ARG A 44 -3.11 -19.12 24.05
N LYS A 45 -2.54 -18.09 24.66
CA LYS A 45 -2.51 -17.90 26.13
C LYS A 45 -3.91 -17.74 26.71
N SER A 46 -4.78 -17.01 26.03
CA SER A 46 -6.16 -16.77 26.45
C SER A 46 -7.14 -17.89 26.07
N LYS A 47 -6.68 -18.96 25.42
CA LYS A 47 -7.50 -20.07 24.92
C LYS A 47 -8.69 -19.59 24.07
N LYS A 48 -8.48 -18.54 23.28
CA LYS A 48 -9.48 -18.01 22.36
C LYS A 48 -9.30 -18.66 21.00
N ASP A 49 -10.41 -19.08 20.41
CA ASP A 49 -10.44 -19.50 19.02
C ASP A 49 -10.10 -18.31 18.12
N MET A 50 -9.26 -18.54 17.11
CA MET A 50 -8.79 -17.53 16.17
C MET A 50 -8.90 -18.05 14.74
N MET A 51 -9.26 -17.15 13.83
CA MET A 51 -9.18 -17.37 12.39
C MET A 51 -8.23 -16.34 11.79
N LEU A 52 -7.23 -16.80 11.04
CA LEU A 52 -6.33 -15.93 10.27
C LEU A 52 -6.73 -15.98 8.80
N PHE A 53 -7.01 -14.82 8.22
CA PHE A 53 -7.29 -14.69 6.79
C PHE A 53 -6.05 -14.18 6.07
N LYS A 54 -5.41 -15.04 5.29
CA LYS A 54 -4.28 -14.68 4.44
C LYS A 54 -4.78 -14.50 3.01
N VAL A 55 -4.63 -13.28 2.50
CA VAL A 55 -4.93 -12.93 1.10
C VAL A 55 -3.64 -12.60 0.39
N ASP A 56 -3.49 -13.09 -0.83
CA ASP A 56 -2.44 -12.71 -1.75
C ASP A 56 -3.07 -12.24 -3.06
N PHE A 57 -2.56 -11.15 -3.63
CA PHE A 57 -3.09 -10.55 -4.85
C PHE A 57 -2.12 -10.76 -6.01
N GLU A 58 -2.66 -10.83 -7.22
CA GLU A 58 -1.82 -10.77 -8.42
C GLU A 58 -1.04 -9.45 -8.48
N LYS A 59 0.09 -9.46 -9.17
CA LYS A 59 0.96 -8.29 -9.31
C LYS A 59 0.19 -7.11 -9.88
N ALA A 60 0.14 -6.02 -9.11
CA ALA A 60 -0.64 -4.82 -9.44
C ALA A 60 -0.24 -4.16 -10.78
N TYR A 61 0.99 -4.36 -11.26
CA TYR A 61 1.42 -3.80 -12.55
C TYR A 61 0.94 -4.61 -13.76
N ASP A 62 0.59 -5.88 -13.56
CA ASP A 62 0.16 -6.79 -14.64
C ASP A 62 -1.37 -6.76 -14.80
N SER A 63 -2.12 -6.55 -13.71
CA SER A 63 -3.59 -6.64 -13.69
C SER A 63 -4.33 -5.44 -13.09
N GLY A 64 -3.64 -4.38 -12.70
CA GLY A 64 -4.25 -3.19 -12.10
C GLY A 64 -5.00 -2.30 -13.11
N ASP A 65 -6.21 -1.85 -12.74
CA ASP A 65 -6.94 -0.83 -13.50
C ASP A 65 -6.44 0.58 -13.13
N TRP A 66 -5.81 1.25 -14.10
CA TRP A 66 -5.30 2.61 -13.92
C TRP A 66 -6.38 3.68 -13.76
N ASN A 67 -7.61 3.43 -14.22
CA ASN A 67 -8.73 4.33 -13.93
C ASN A 67 -9.15 4.22 -12.48
N TYR A 68 -9.19 3.00 -11.93
CA TYR A 68 -9.44 2.80 -10.50
C TYR A 68 -8.38 3.50 -9.63
N LEU A 69 -7.10 3.45 -10.03
CA LEU A 69 -6.05 4.21 -9.34
C LEU A 69 -6.32 5.73 -9.36
N ASP A 70 -6.71 6.29 -10.51
CA ASP A 70 -7.03 7.72 -10.67
C ASP A 70 -8.23 8.15 -9.81
N ASP A 71 -9.23 7.28 -9.69
CA ASP A 71 -10.42 7.47 -8.84
C ASP A 71 -10.04 7.46 -7.35
N VAL A 72 -9.26 6.48 -6.90
CA VAL A 72 -8.74 6.40 -5.53
C VAL A 72 -7.91 7.63 -5.17
N MET A 73 -7.03 8.06 -6.08
CA MET A 73 -6.27 9.29 -5.88
C MET A 73 -7.18 10.53 -5.82
N GLY A 74 -8.28 10.54 -6.56
CA GLY A 74 -9.31 11.58 -6.48
C GLY A 74 -9.97 11.62 -5.10
N MET A 75 -10.35 10.45 -4.56
CA MET A 75 -10.93 10.33 -3.22
C MET A 75 -9.94 10.75 -2.11
N MET A 76 -8.66 10.45 -2.29
CA MET A 76 -7.57 10.93 -1.42
C MET A 76 -7.24 12.42 -1.61
N SER A 77 -8.03 13.16 -2.40
CA SER A 77 -7.88 14.59 -2.66
C SER A 77 -6.56 14.99 -3.33
N PHE A 78 -5.95 14.10 -4.12
CA PHE A 78 -4.78 14.49 -4.92
C PHE A 78 -5.17 15.47 -6.03
N PRO A 79 -4.38 16.55 -6.24
CA PRO A 79 -4.68 17.55 -7.27
C PRO A 79 -4.80 16.94 -8.67
N THR A 80 -5.73 17.46 -9.48
CA THR A 80 -5.97 16.97 -10.85
C THR A 80 -4.71 16.98 -11.72
N LEU A 81 -3.86 17.99 -11.60
CA LEU A 81 -2.59 18.04 -12.33
C LEU A 81 -1.63 16.92 -11.91
N TRP A 82 -1.58 16.61 -10.61
CA TRP A 82 -0.76 15.53 -10.07
C TRP A 82 -1.22 14.17 -10.60
N ARG A 83 -2.53 13.91 -10.54
CA ARG A 83 -3.15 12.69 -11.06
C ARG A 83 -2.88 12.50 -12.55
N LYS A 84 -2.97 13.58 -13.34
CA LYS A 84 -2.59 13.57 -14.77
C LYS A 84 -1.14 13.11 -14.98
N TRP A 85 -0.18 13.62 -14.21
CA TRP A 85 1.23 13.20 -14.31
C TRP A 85 1.44 11.73 -13.93
N ILE A 86 0.75 11.23 -12.92
CA ILE A 86 0.80 9.81 -12.52
C ILE A 86 0.20 8.93 -13.61
N LYS A 87 -0.95 9.32 -14.18
CA LYS A 87 -1.63 8.60 -15.27
C LYS A 87 -0.73 8.41 -16.49
N GLU A 88 0.02 9.45 -16.88
CA GLU A 88 1.00 9.34 -17.96
C GLU A 88 2.15 8.39 -17.60
N CYS A 89 2.61 8.38 -16.34
CA CYS A 89 3.68 7.48 -15.91
C CYS A 89 3.28 6.00 -15.94
N VAL A 90 2.06 5.66 -15.52
CA VAL A 90 1.61 4.26 -15.47
C VAL A 90 1.19 3.73 -16.84
N ARG A 91 0.68 4.58 -17.74
CA ARG A 91 0.33 4.19 -19.12
C ARG A 91 1.53 3.95 -20.02
N THR A 92 2.62 4.68 -19.79
CA THR A 92 3.87 4.56 -20.57
C THR A 92 4.82 3.52 -20.00
N ALA A 93 4.48 2.92 -18.85
CA ALA A 93 5.28 1.87 -18.24
C ALA A 93 5.16 0.58 -19.06
N THR A 94 6.21 0.23 -19.77
CA THR A 94 6.42 -1.13 -20.27
C THR A 94 7.04 -1.97 -19.16
N ALA A 95 6.36 -3.03 -18.74
CA ALA A 95 7.00 -4.10 -17.99
C ALA A 95 8.03 -4.78 -18.91
N SER A 96 9.30 -4.76 -18.50
CA SER A 96 10.36 -5.56 -19.12
C SER A 96 10.35 -6.98 -18.55
#